data_AF-A0AAW0J929-F1
#
_entry.id   AF-A0AAW0J929-F1
#
_cell.length_a   1.000
_cell.length_b   1.000
_cell.length_c   1.000
_cell.angle_alpha   90.00
_cell.angle_beta   90.00
_cell.angle_gamma   90.00
#
_symmetry.space_group_name_H-M   'P 1'
#
loop_
_entity.id
_entity.type
_entity.pdbx_description
1 polymer ?
#
loop_
_entity_poly.entity_id
_entity_poly.type
_entity_poly.pdbx_seq_one_letter_code
_entity_poly.pdbx_strand_id
1 'polypeptide(L)'
;MKLEIYKSFMSKFNKVVKRHDPRIGVGGIQDFIKDYILNISQKYPYWNRTGGADHFYVACHSIGRSAMDKANEVKFNAIQVVCSSTYFQPGYIAHKDACLPQIWPRQGVLPNLSSSNRRAFG
;
A
#
# COMPACT_ATOMS: atom_id res chain seq x y z
N MET A 1 -12.32 8.96 -8.92
CA MET A 1 -10.91 9.40 -8.76
C MET A 1 -10.19 8.78 -7.55
N LYS A 2 -10.73 8.83 -6.32
CA LYS A 2 -10.18 8.11 -5.14
C LYS A 2 -10.00 6.57 -5.36
N LEU A 3 -10.90 5.94 -6.13
CA LEU A 3 -10.85 4.50 -6.43
C LEU A 3 -9.80 4.06 -7.46
N GLU A 4 -9.39 4.94 -8.39
CA GLU A 4 -8.38 4.63 -9.42
C GLU A 4 -6.99 4.45 -8.78
N ILE A 5 -6.68 5.31 -7.80
CA ILE A 5 -5.46 5.21 -6.98
C ILE A 5 -5.51 3.94 -6.13
N TYR A 6 -6.67 3.60 -5.55
CA TYR A 6 -6.84 2.40 -4.72
C TYR A 6 -6.57 1.09 -5.49
N LYS A 7 -7.12 0.95 -6.70
CA LYS A 7 -6.89 -0.23 -7.57
C LYS A 7 -5.42 -0.36 -7.98
N SER A 8 -4.77 0.76 -8.30
CA SER A 8 -3.38 0.76 -8.74
C SER A 8 -2.39 0.61 -7.57
N PHE A 9 -2.79 0.97 -6.34
CA PHE A 9 -1.96 0.81 -5.13
C PHE A 9 -2.01 -0.61 -4.53
N MET A 10 -3.18 -1.27 -4.47
CA MET A 10 -3.27 -2.64 -3.92
C MET A 10 -2.75 -3.71 -4.90
N SER A 11 -3.04 -3.59 -6.20
CA SER A 11 -2.63 -4.61 -7.20
C SER A 11 -1.13 -4.59 -7.50
N LYS A 12 -0.51 -3.40 -7.54
CA LYS A 12 0.90 -3.27 -7.91
C LYS A 12 1.86 -3.54 -6.75
N PHE A 13 1.43 -3.50 -5.49
CA PHE A 13 2.33 -3.72 -4.34
C PHE A 13 2.30 -5.16 -3.83
N ASN A 14 1.89 -6.13 -4.66
CA ASN A 14 2.13 -7.53 -4.35
C ASN A 14 3.65 -7.82 -4.43
N LYS A 15 4.29 -7.82 -3.25
CA LYS A 15 5.73 -8.04 -3.13
C LYS A 15 6.16 -9.40 -3.67
N VAL A 16 5.32 -10.44 -3.53
CA VAL A 16 5.63 -11.78 -4.06
C VAL A 16 5.82 -11.69 -5.57
N VAL A 17 4.91 -11.00 -6.26
CA VAL A 17 5.00 -10.81 -7.71
C VAL A 17 6.18 -9.90 -8.09
N LYS A 18 6.42 -8.81 -7.35
CA LYS A 18 7.52 -7.86 -7.67
C LYS A 18 8.92 -8.38 -7.40
N ARG A 19 9.13 -9.20 -6.36
CA ARG A 19 10.44 -9.81 -6.06
C ARG A 19 10.92 -10.72 -7.18
N HIS A 20 9.99 -11.35 -7.88
CA HIS A 20 10.26 -12.23 -9.01
C HIS A 20 10.13 -11.52 -10.36
N ASP A 21 9.77 -10.23 -10.41
CA ASP A 21 9.77 -9.46 -11.65
C ASP A 21 11.22 -9.08 -12.00
N PRO A 22 11.77 -9.56 -13.14
CA PRO A 22 13.14 -9.29 -13.54
C PRO A 22 13.43 -7.79 -13.72
N ARG A 23 12.40 -6.96 -13.94
CA ARG A 23 12.54 -5.52 -14.17
C ARG A 23 12.73 -4.70 -12.90
N ILE A 24 12.51 -5.29 -11.72
CA ILE A 24 12.60 -4.61 -10.41
C ILE A 24 13.65 -5.28 -9.53
N GLY A 25 13.73 -6.61 -9.56
CA GLY A 25 14.64 -7.37 -8.71
C GLY A 25 14.40 -7.18 -7.20
N VAL A 26 15.27 -7.77 -6.39
CA VAL A 26 15.12 -7.78 -4.91
C VAL A 26 15.39 -6.40 -4.29
N GLY A 27 16.24 -5.58 -4.92
CA GLY A 27 16.65 -4.26 -4.43
C GLY A 27 15.93 -3.05 -5.04
N GLY A 28 15.29 -3.18 -6.21
CA GLY A 28 14.73 -2.05 -6.96
C GLY A 28 13.34 -1.60 -6.54
N ILE A 29 12.78 -2.19 -5.47
CA ILE A 29 11.41 -1.89 -5.03
C ILE A 29 11.25 -0.42 -4.64
N GLN A 30 12.24 0.14 -3.93
CA GLN A 30 12.18 1.54 -3.49
C GLN A 30 12.24 2.53 -4.66
N ASP A 31 13.09 2.27 -5.66
CA ASP A 31 13.20 3.10 -6.87
C ASP A 31 11.92 3.02 -7.70
N PHE A 32 11.39 1.81 -7.90
CA PHE A 32 10.11 1.63 -8.58
C PHE A 32 8.99 2.45 -7.93
N ILE A 33 8.92 2.46 -6.60
CA ILE A 33 7.88 3.19 -5.85
C ILE A 33 8.05 4.70 -6.02
N LYS A 34 9.28 5.19 -5.90
CA LYS A 34 9.60 6.61 -6.12
C LYS A 34 9.16 7.05 -7.52
N ASP A 35 9.53 6.30 -8.55
CA ASP A 35 9.21 6.63 -9.94
C ASP A 35 7.70 6.53 -10.21
N TYR A 36 7.04 5.55 -9.61
CA TYR A 36 5.59 5.39 -9.71
C TYR A 36 4.83 6.56 -9.09
N ILE A 37 5.26 7.03 -7.91
CA ILE A 37 4.71 8.20 -7.24
C ILE A 37 4.94 9.46 -8.08
N LEU A 38 6.15 9.64 -8.62
CA LEU A 38 6.47 10.78 -9.49
C LEU A 38 5.59 10.81 -10.74
N ASN A 39 5.33 9.66 -11.35
CA ASN A 39 4.43 9.57 -12.50
C ASN A 39 2.98 9.92 -12.11
N ILE A 40 2.50 9.43 -10.95
CA ILE A 40 1.18 9.80 -10.43
C ILE A 40 1.08 11.30 -10.19
N SER A 41 2.08 11.91 -9.54
CA SER A 41 2.04 13.33 -9.20
C SER A 41 2.02 14.24 -10.42
N GLN A 42 2.70 13.83 -11.50
CA GLN A 42 2.69 14.53 -12.79
C GLN A 42 1.36 14.31 -13.54
N LYS A 43 0.83 13.08 -13.53
CA LYS A 43 -0.39 12.74 -14.25
C LYS A 43 -1.65 13.37 -13.64
N TYR A 44 -1.65 13.60 -12.33
CA TYR A 44 -2.82 14.01 -11.59
C TYR A 44 -2.58 15.34 -10.86
N PRO A 45 -3.02 16.48 -11.43
CA PRO A 45 -2.72 17.81 -10.87
C PRO A 45 -3.17 18.01 -9.42
N TYR A 46 -4.21 17.30 -8.99
CA TYR A 46 -4.71 17.34 -7.63
C TYR A 46 -3.72 16.77 -6.60
N TRP A 47 -2.78 15.91 -7.00
CA TRP A 47 -1.75 15.36 -6.12
C TRP A 47 -0.86 16.45 -5.52
N ASN A 48 -0.48 17.42 -6.34
CA ASN A 48 0.42 18.50 -5.95
C ASN A 48 -0.28 19.59 -5.14
N ARG A 49 -1.62 19.60 -5.07
CA ARG A 49 -2.39 20.63 -4.36
C ARG A 49 -2.12 20.64 -2.85
N THR A 50 -1.94 19.47 -2.25
CA THR A 50 -1.65 19.32 -0.82
C THR A 50 -0.30 18.65 -0.56
N GLY A 51 0.54 18.52 -1.60
CA GLY A 51 1.78 17.74 -1.53
C GLY A 51 1.57 16.28 -1.10
N GLY A 52 0.41 15.68 -1.40
CA GLY A 52 0.06 14.32 -0.98
C GLY A 52 -0.70 14.19 0.35
N ALA A 53 -0.93 15.27 1.11
CA ALA A 53 -1.58 15.19 2.42
C ALA A 53 -3.05 14.68 2.42
N ASP A 54 -3.81 14.86 1.34
CA ASP A 54 -5.17 14.32 1.19
C ASP A 54 -5.19 12.91 0.57
N HIS A 55 -4.02 12.29 0.40
CA HIS A 55 -3.84 10.93 -0.09
C HIS A 55 -3.48 9.96 1.03
N PHE A 56 -3.76 8.67 0.79
CA PHE A 56 -3.35 7.60 1.68
C PHE A 56 -2.71 6.44 0.92
N TYR A 57 -1.88 5.69 1.62
CA TYR A 57 -1.26 4.47 1.12
C TYR A 57 -1.36 3.36 2.17
N VAL A 58 -1.48 2.11 1.72
CA VAL A 58 -1.70 0.97 2.61
C VAL A 58 -0.39 0.19 2.82
N ALA A 59 0.10 0.13 4.05
CA ALA A 59 1.28 -0.64 4.42
C ALA A 59 0.86 -1.93 5.16
N CYS A 60 0.82 -3.05 4.43
CA CYS A 60 0.69 -4.38 5.01
C CYS A 60 2.08 -5.02 5.12
N HIS A 61 2.49 -5.39 6.34
CA HIS A 61 3.81 -5.94 6.72
C HIS A 61 4.98 -4.94 6.78
N SER A 62 6.07 -5.35 7.46
CA SER A 62 7.28 -4.55 7.75
C SER A 62 7.94 -3.93 6.51
N ILE A 63 7.71 -4.52 5.33
CA ILE A 63 8.32 -4.07 4.09
C ILE A 63 7.59 -2.86 3.48
N GLY A 64 6.27 -2.73 3.66
CA GLY A 64 5.51 -1.62 3.06
C GLY A 64 6.09 -0.26 3.43
N ARG A 65 6.69 -0.16 4.62
CA ARG A 65 7.37 1.04 5.11
C ARG A 65 8.78 1.22 4.55
N SER A 66 9.66 0.21 4.59
CA SER A 66 11.01 0.38 4.02
C SER A 66 10.99 0.60 2.51
N ALA A 67 9.93 0.15 1.84
CA ALA A 67 9.69 0.39 0.44
C ALA A 67 9.47 1.89 0.11
N MET A 68 9.07 2.70 1.09
CA MET A 68 8.84 4.15 0.95
C MET A 68 10.06 5.02 1.27
N ASP A 69 11.21 4.42 1.65
CA ASP A 69 12.38 5.19 2.12
C ASP A 69 13.02 6.08 1.05
N LYS A 70 12.80 5.79 -0.24
CA LYS A 70 13.21 6.68 -1.36
C LYS A 70 12.11 7.67 -1.79
N ALA A 71 10.94 7.64 -1.14
CA ALA A 71 9.78 8.49 -1.44
C ALA A 71 9.38 9.32 -0.20
N ASN A 72 10.35 10.06 0.35
CA ASN A 72 10.21 10.78 1.63
C ASN A 72 9.03 11.75 1.68
N GLU A 73 8.80 12.52 0.62
CA GLU A 73 7.70 13.49 0.56
C GLU A 73 6.35 12.81 0.83
N VAL A 74 6.07 11.70 0.17
CA VAL A 74 4.83 10.93 0.37
C VAL A 74 4.81 10.23 1.72
N LYS A 75 5.94 9.69 2.16
CA LYS A 75 6.07 9.02 3.46
C LYS A 75 5.65 9.94 4.61
N PHE A 76 6.02 11.22 4.55
CA PHE A 76 5.73 12.21 5.59
C PHE A 76 4.42 12.97 5.39
N ASN A 77 3.97 13.21 4.15
CA ASN A 77 2.73 13.95 3.91
C ASN A 77 1.49 13.06 3.84
N ALA A 78 1.53 11.94 3.12
CA ALA A 78 0.35 11.10 2.92
C ALA A 78 0.03 10.24 4.15
N ILE A 79 -1.25 9.93 4.35
CA ILE A 79 -1.72 9.09 5.46
C ILE A 79 -1.28 7.65 5.22
N GLN A 80 -0.51 7.07 6.15
CA GLN A 80 -0.23 5.64 6.12
C GLN A 80 -1.38 4.90 6.79
N VAL A 81 -1.98 3.96 6.07
CA VAL A 81 -2.95 3.01 6.62
C VAL A 81 -2.23 1.69 6.88
N VAL A 82 -2.03 1.32 8.14
CA VAL A 82 -1.39 0.05 8.49
C VAL A 82 -2.41 -1.08 8.57
N CYS A 83 -2.03 -2.26 8.08
CA CYS A 83 -2.89 -3.45 8.11
C CYS A 83 -2.86 -4.20 9.46
N SER A 84 -2.44 -3.51 10.51
CA SER A 84 -2.48 -3.96 11.90
C SER A 84 -3.55 -3.15 12.65
N SER A 85 -4.15 -3.76 13.66
CA SER A 85 -5.01 -3.09 14.63
C SER A 85 -4.24 -2.34 15.72
N THR A 86 -2.91 -2.32 15.65
CA THR A 86 -2.02 -1.70 16.64
C THR A 86 -1.21 -0.55 16.06
N TYR A 87 -1.06 0.52 16.86
CA TYR A 87 -0.21 1.68 16.52
C TYR A 87 1.28 1.45 16.82
N PHE A 88 1.63 0.37 17.54
CA PHE A 88 3.00 -0.01 17.86
C PHE A 88 3.71 -0.63 16.64
N GLN A 89 3.81 0.15 15.55
CA GLN A 89 4.47 -0.25 14.32
C GLN A 89 5.64 0.72 14.05
N PRO A 90 6.85 0.23 13.73
CA PRO A 90 8.01 1.09 13.50
C PRO A 90 7.71 2.18 12.48
N GLY A 91 7.95 3.44 12.87
CA GLY A 91 7.73 4.66 12.08
C GLY A 91 6.32 5.25 12.11
N TYR A 92 5.35 4.65 12.82
CA TYR A 92 3.96 5.13 12.85
C TYR A 92 3.89 6.55 13.42
N ILE A 93 3.21 7.45 12.72
CA ILE A 93 3.08 8.86 13.13
C ILE A 93 1.66 9.08 13.66
N ALA A 94 1.52 9.18 14.99
CA ALA A 94 0.22 9.16 15.66
C ALA A 94 -0.77 10.25 15.22
N HIS A 95 -0.28 11.43 14.84
CA HIS A 95 -1.13 12.55 14.40
C HIS A 95 -1.47 12.52 12.90
N LYS A 96 -1.03 11.49 12.16
CA LYS A 96 -1.17 11.39 10.70
C LYS A 96 -1.66 10.03 10.22
N ASP A 97 -1.09 8.96 10.76
CA ASP A 97 -1.31 7.59 10.29
C ASP A 97 -2.55 6.96 10.95
N ALA A 98 -3.10 5.93 10.33
CA ALA A 98 -4.28 5.21 10.80
C ALA A 98 -4.07 3.70 10.78
N CYS A 99 -4.70 3.00 11.73
CA CYS A 99 -4.71 1.55 11.80
C CYS A 99 -6.02 1.00 11.24
N LEU A 100 -5.97 -0.12 10.51
CA LEU A 100 -7.19 -0.85 10.17
C LEU A 100 -7.77 -1.46 11.46
N PRO A 101 -9.08 -1.31 11.72
CA PRO A 101 -9.68 -1.87 12.91
C PRO A 101 -9.62 -3.40 12.89
N GLN A 102 -9.57 -4.01 14.08
CA GLN A 102 -9.72 -5.46 14.20
C GLN A 102 -11.10 -5.86 13.65
N ILE A 103 -11.11 -6.66 12.59
CA ILE A 103 -12.35 -7.21 12.02
C ILE A 103 -12.60 -8.56 12.68
N TRP A 104 -13.69 -8.67 13.43
CA TRP A 104 -14.17 -9.95 13.94
C TRP A 104 -15.04 -10.64 12.90
N PRO A 105 -14.87 -11.96 12.67
CA PRO A 105 -15.79 -12.70 11.82
C PRO A 105 -17.22 -12.53 12.33
N ARG A 106 -18.16 -12.24 11.42
CA ARG A 106 -19.58 -12.20 11.80
C ARG A 106 -20.00 -13.61 12.22
N GLN A 107 -20.68 -13.72 13.36
CA GLN A 107 -21.28 -14.98 13.80
C GLN A 107 -22.49 -15.29 12.89
N GLY A 108 -22.42 -16.42 12.20
CA GLY A 108 -23.40 -16.87 11.21
C GLY A 108 -22.78 -17.85 10.22
N VAL A 109 -23.60 -18.54 9.42
CA VAL A 109 -23.11 -19.38 8.31
C VAL A 109 -22.35 -18.47 7.35
N LEU A 110 -21.04 -18.68 7.23
CA LEU A 110 -20.26 -18.08 6.15
C LEU A 110 -20.95 -18.49 4.85
N PRO A 111 -21.35 -17.56 3.96
CA PRO A 111 -21.64 -17.96 2.60
C PRO A 111 -20.43 -18.75 2.14
N ASN A 112 -20.67 -19.91 1.53
CA ASN A 112 -19.63 -20.82 1.09
C ASN A 112 -18.77 -20.08 0.06
N LEU A 113 -17.82 -19.28 0.55
CA LEU A 113 -16.73 -18.66 -0.18
C LEU A 113 -15.75 -19.79 -0.41
N SER A 114 -16.20 -20.85 -1.11
CA SER A 114 -15.31 -21.79 -1.75
C SER A 114 -14.30 -20.91 -2.47
N SER A 115 -13.05 -21.01 -2.09
CA SER A 115 -11.94 -20.31 -2.73
C SER A 115 -11.98 -20.66 -4.21
N SER A 116 -12.72 -19.90 -5.01
CA SER A 116 -12.92 -20.21 -6.41
C SER A 116 -11.59 -19.95 -7.09
N ASN A 117 -10.86 -21.02 -7.33
CA ASN A 117 -9.66 -21.11 -8.14
C ASN A 117 -8.44 -20.31 -7.64
N ARG A 118 -7.78 -20.79 -6.58
CA ARG A 118 -6.31 -20.79 -6.61
C ARG A 118 -5.88 -21.84 -7.62
N ARG A 119 -5.63 -21.43 -8.87
CA ARG A 119 -4.84 -22.28 -9.77
C ARG A 119 -3.46 -22.43 -9.14
N ALA A 120 -3.18 -23.62 -8.62
CA ALA A 120 -1.82 -24.01 -8.33
C ALA A 120 -1.08 -24.02 -9.68
N PHE A 121 -0.14 -23.10 -9.85
CA PHE A 121 0.87 -23.24 -10.89
C PHE A 121 1.79 -24.36 -10.42
N GLY A 122 1.69 -25.51 -11.08
CA GLY A 122 2.67 -26.59 -11.00
C GLY A 122 3.91 -26.26 -11.82
#